data_AF-A0A924C342-F1
#
_entry.id   AF-A0A924C342-F1
#
_cell.length_a   1.000
_cell.length_b   1.000
_cell.length_c   1.000
_cell.angle_alpha   90.00
_cell.angle_beta   90.00
_cell.angle_gamma   90.00
#
_symmetry.space_group_name_H-M   'P 1'
#
loop_
_entity.id
_entity.type
_entity.pdbx_description
1 polymer ?
#
loop_
_entity_poly.entity_id
_entity_poly.type
_entity_poly.pdbx_seq_one_letter_code
_entity_poly.pdbx_strand_id
1 'polypeptide(L)'
;MIQISDDPARLDVGLIHHFLSEESAWAAGISLALVRKAISRSLCFGIYDDGAQIGFARVVTDGATHAYLSDVFVIAERRGEGLSRRLMQDVLAHPELQ
;
A
#
# COMPACT_ATOMS: atom_id res chain seq x y z
N MET A 1 17.81 -1.60 4.30
CA MET A 1 17.72 -2.11 2.90
C MET A 1 16.27 -2.06 2.45
N ILE A 2 15.99 -1.42 1.31
CA ILE A 2 14.63 -1.27 0.79
C ILE A 2 14.09 -2.58 0.20
N GLN A 3 12.96 -3.03 0.74
CA GLN A 3 12.20 -4.18 0.29
C GLN A 3 10.77 -3.78 -0.07
N ILE A 4 10.18 -4.52 -1.01
CA ILE A 4 8.77 -4.41 -1.37
C ILE A 4 8.17 -5.80 -1.20
N SER A 5 6.97 -5.87 -0.65
CA SER A 5 6.29 -7.14 -0.35
C SER A 5 4.80 -6.98 -0.54
N ASP A 6 4.18 -8.02 -1.08
CA ASP A 6 2.74 -8.23 -1.17
C ASP A 6 2.20 -9.16 -0.05
N ASP A 7 3.06 -9.58 0.88
CA ASP A 7 2.69 -10.45 2.00
C ASP A 7 1.82 -9.67 3.01
N PRO A 8 0.52 -10.01 3.14
CA PRO A 8 -0.38 -9.29 4.02
C PRO A 8 0.00 -9.40 5.50
N ALA A 9 0.77 -10.41 5.91
CA ALA A 9 1.22 -10.58 7.29
C ALA A 9 2.25 -9.53 7.71
N ARG A 10 2.92 -8.88 6.74
CA ARG A 10 3.93 -7.84 7.00
C ARG A 10 3.33 -6.43 7.10
N LEU A 11 2.04 -6.25 6.80
CA LEU A 11 1.44 -4.92 6.78
C LEU A 11 1.27 -4.36 8.19
N ASP A 12 1.83 -3.17 8.43
CA ASP A 12 1.52 -2.34 9.58
C ASP A 12 0.21 -1.59 9.33
N VAL A 13 -0.89 -2.25 9.72
CA VAL A 13 -2.24 -1.68 9.62
C VAL A 13 -2.37 -0.39 10.43
N GLY A 14 -1.60 -0.22 11.50
CA GLY A 14 -1.61 0.99 12.33
C GLY A 14 -1.08 2.18 11.55
N LEU A 15 0.09 2.03 10.92
CA LEU A 15 0.67 3.04 10.04
C LEU A 15 -0.26 3.38 8.86
N ILE A 16 -0.76 2.35 8.16
CA ILE A 16 -1.64 2.54 7.00
C ILE A 16 -2.90 3.32 7.41
N HIS A 17 -3.55 2.93 8.50
CA HIS A 17 -4.72 3.64 9.01
C HIS A 17 -4.40 5.07 9.41
N HIS A 18 -3.29 5.31 10.13
CA HIS A 18 -2.90 6.65 10.53
C HIS A 18 -2.70 7.56 9.33
N PHE A 19 -1.92 7.11 8.33
CA PHE A 19 -1.69 7.88 7.13
C PHE A 19 -3.00 8.17 6.38
N LEU A 20 -3.84 7.15 6.18
CA LEU A 20 -5.10 7.32 5.45
C LEU A 20 -6.07 8.26 6.18
N SER A 21 -6.25 8.08 7.49
CA SER A 21 -7.20 8.87 8.29
C SER A 21 -6.74 10.30 8.53
N GLU A 22 -5.45 10.52 8.78
CA GLU A 22 -4.94 11.80 9.28
C GLU A 22 -4.15 12.61 8.26
N GLU A 23 -3.44 11.95 7.33
CA GLU A 23 -2.54 12.62 6.39
C GLU A 23 -3.08 12.69 4.96
N SER A 24 -3.95 11.74 4.58
CA SER A 24 -4.48 11.67 3.22
C SER A 24 -5.70 12.56 3.03
N ALA A 25 -5.75 13.29 1.92
CA ALA A 25 -6.92 14.11 1.57
C ALA A 25 -8.13 13.27 1.10
N TRP A 26 -7.91 12.02 0.64
CA TRP A 26 -8.94 11.19 0.01
C TRP A 26 -9.62 10.20 0.96
N ALA A 27 -9.00 9.87 2.10
CA ALA A 27 -9.53 8.93 3.08
C ALA A 27 -9.61 9.53 4.50
N ALA A 28 -9.67 10.86 4.61
CA ALA A 28 -9.71 11.56 5.88
C ALA A 28 -10.80 11.02 6.82
N GLY A 29 -10.42 10.65 8.04
CA GLY A 29 -11.32 10.08 9.06
C GLY A 29 -11.81 8.65 8.78
N ILE A 30 -11.20 7.90 7.85
CA ILE A 30 -11.57 6.50 7.61
C ILE A 30 -11.35 5.66 8.87
N SER A 31 -12.33 4.83 9.24
CA SER A 31 -12.19 3.99 10.43
C SER A 31 -11.21 2.84 10.22
N LEU A 32 -10.48 2.49 11.28
CA LEU A 32 -9.59 1.31 11.32
C LEU A 32 -10.29 0.02 10.87
N ALA A 33 -11.57 -0.15 11.22
CA ALA A 33 -12.36 -1.31 10.82
C ALA A 33 -12.55 -1.39 9.29
N LEU A 34 -12.80 -0.25 8.64
CA LEU A 34 -12.92 -0.19 7.18
C LEU A 34 -11.56 -0.42 6.50
N VAL A 35 -10.47 0.17 7.01
CA VAL A 35 -9.11 -0.08 6.50
C VAL A 35 -8.76 -1.57 6.55
N ARG A 36 -8.99 -2.23 7.69
CA ARG A 36 -8.79 -3.68 7.84
C ARG A 36 -9.58 -4.49 6.82
N LYS A 37 -10.85 -4.15 6.63
CA LYS A 37 -11.73 -4.83 5.66
C LYS A 37 -11.31 -4.57 4.21
N ALA A 38 -10.80 -3.38 3.90
CA ALA A 38 -10.30 -3.04 2.57
C ALA A 38 -9.01 -3.80 2.25
N ILE A 39 -8.06 -3.84 3.20
CA ILE A 39 -6.81 -4.59 3.09
C ILE A 39 -7.09 -6.08 2.87
N SER A 40 -8.01 -6.69 3.63
CA SER A 40 -8.29 -8.12 3.51
C SER A 40 -8.99 -8.55 2.21
N ARG A 41 -9.39 -7.60 1.36
CA ARG A 41 -10.10 -7.83 0.09
C ARG A 41 -9.38 -7.22 -1.12
N SER A 42 -8.12 -6.82 -0.94
CA SER A 42 -7.32 -6.18 -1.98
C SER A 42 -5.93 -6.81 -2.01
N LEU A 43 -5.29 -6.80 -3.17
CA LEU A 43 -3.87 -7.06 -3.27
C LEU A 43 -3.13 -5.81 -2.75
N CYS A 44 -2.32 -5.96 -1.72
CA CYS A 44 -1.71 -4.85 -1.01
C CYS A 44 -0.19 -4.98 -1.05
N PHE A 45 0.50 -3.86 -1.21
CA PHE A 45 1.96 -3.82 -1.27
C PHE A 45 2.48 -2.87 -0.20
N GLY A 46 3.49 -3.31 0.56
CA GLY A 46 4.23 -2.49 1.51
C GLY A 46 5.65 -2.20 1.03
N ILE A 47 6.14 -1.00 1.29
CA ILE A 47 7.57 -0.66 1.19
C ILE A 47 8.17 -0.74 2.59
N TYR A 48 9.31 -1.40 2.74
CA TYR A 48 9.99 -1.60 4.02
C TYR A 48 11.43 -1.11 3.96
N ASP A 49 11.89 -0.47 5.03
CA ASP A 49 13.32 -0.25 5.28
C ASP A 49 13.68 -0.76 6.66
N ASP A 50 14.66 -1.66 6.71
CA ASP A 50 15.12 -2.35 7.92
C ASP A 50 13.98 -2.94 8.77
N GLY A 51 12.96 -3.47 8.08
CA GLY A 51 11.79 -4.12 8.68
C GLY A 51 10.63 -3.18 9.01
N ALA A 52 10.83 -1.86 9.03
CA ALA A 52 9.78 -0.89 9.26
C ALA A 52 9.04 -0.55 7.95
N GLN A 53 7.71 -0.53 7.98
CA GLN A 53 6.93 -0.11 6.81
C GLN A 53 7.05 1.42 6.64
N ILE A 54 7.31 1.87 5.42
CA ILE A 54 7.51 3.29 5.05
C ILE A 54 6.68 3.72 3.83
N GLY A 55 5.88 2.83 3.27
CA GLY A 55 5.01 3.10 2.15
C GLY A 55 4.00 1.98 1.90
N PHE A 56 3.01 2.28 1.08
CA PHE A 56 1.89 1.39 0.81
C PHE A 56 1.29 1.65 -0.58
N ALA A 57 0.71 0.61 -1.18
CA ALA A 57 -0.25 0.71 -2.28
C ALA A 57 -1.27 -0.41 -2.15
N ARG A 58 -2.49 -0.15 -2.63
CA ARG A 58 -3.57 -1.13 -2.63
C ARG A 58 -4.17 -1.25 -4.02
N VAL A 59 -4.42 -2.48 -4.46
CA VAL A 59 -5.06 -2.79 -5.73
C VAL A 59 -6.32 -3.60 -5.46
N VAL A 60 -7.48 -3.02 -5.78
CA VAL A 60 -8.74 -3.75 -5.82
C VAL A 60 -8.83 -4.42 -7.17
N THR A 61 -8.81 -5.75 -7.21
CA THR A 61 -8.78 -6.51 -8.46
C THR A 61 -9.69 -7.72 -8.38
N ASP A 62 -10.18 -8.16 -9.54
CA ASP A 62 -10.81 -9.49 -9.70
C ASP A 62 -9.80 -10.59 -10.02
N GLY A 63 -8.52 -10.22 -10.20
CA GLY A 63 -7.42 -11.13 -10.54
C GLY A 63 -7.43 -11.59 -11.99
N ALA A 64 -8.18 -10.94 -12.88
CA ALA A 64 -8.33 -11.40 -14.27
C ALA A 64 -8.54 -10.29 -15.30
N THR A 65 -9.47 -9.35 -15.06
CA THR A 65 -9.93 -8.43 -16.11
C THR A 65 -9.85 -6.96 -15.71
N HIS A 66 -9.92 -6.65 -14.42
CA HIS A 66 -9.95 -5.28 -13.95
C HIS A 66 -9.17 -5.12 -12.64
N ALA A 67 -8.39 -4.05 -12.58
CA ALA A 67 -7.68 -3.63 -11.38
C ALA A 67 -7.84 -2.12 -11.16
N TYR A 68 -8.05 -1.72 -9.91
CA TYR A 68 -8.12 -0.33 -9.46
C TYR A 68 -7.06 -0.06 -8.40
N LEU A 69 -6.06 0.75 -8.76
CA LEU A 69 -4.99 1.20 -7.87
C LEU A 69 -5.50 2.33 -6.96
N SER A 70 -5.21 2.23 -5.67
CA SER A 70 -5.63 3.17 -4.63
C SER A 70 -4.63 3.21 -3.48
N ASP A 71 -4.80 4.19 -2.58
CA ASP A 71 -4.04 4.33 -1.32
C ASP A 71 -2.52 4.29 -1.46
N VAL A 72 -1.99 4.88 -2.54
CA VAL A 72 -0.55 4.91 -2.80
C VAL A 72 0.11 6.01 -1.99
N PHE A 73 1.04 5.66 -1.11
CA PHE A 73 1.82 6.63 -0.36
C PHE A 73 3.22 6.15 0.02
N VAL A 74 4.06 7.13 0.35
CA VAL A 74 5.35 6.98 1.06
C VAL A 74 5.35 8.02 2.17
N ILE A 75 5.80 7.64 3.37
CA ILE A 75 5.89 8.56 4.52
C ILE A 75 6.77 9.76 4.18
N ALA A 76 6.48 10.92 4.78
CA ALA A 76 7.06 12.20 4.38
C ALA A 76 8.60 12.18 4.38
N GLU A 77 9.20 11.53 5.37
CA GLU A 77 10.63 11.44 5.62
C GLU A 77 11.39 10.69 4.52
N ARG A 78 10.69 9.86 3.73
CA ARG A 78 11.27 8.97 2.72
C ARG A 78 10.88 9.34 1.28
N ARG A 79 10.24 10.48 1.10
CA ARG A 79 9.85 10.99 -0.23
C ARG A 79 11.07 11.51 -1.00
N GLY A 80 10.96 11.54 -2.32
CA GLY A 80 12.06 11.99 -3.20
C GLY A 80 13.13 10.94 -3.50
N GLU A 81 13.09 9.79 -2.83
CA GLU A 81 14.04 8.68 -3.02
C GLU A 81 13.67 7.71 -4.16
N GLY A 82 12.60 7.99 -4.92
CA GLY A 82 12.14 7.13 -6.02
C GLY A 82 11.37 5.88 -5.58
N LEU A 83 11.05 5.74 -4.28
CA LEU A 83 10.39 4.56 -3.71
C LEU A 83 9.02 4.25 -4.34
N SER A 84 8.17 5.26 -4.57
CA SER A 84 6.87 5.05 -5.23
C SER A 84 7.02 4.51 -6.65
N ARG A 85 8.07 4.89 -7.38
CA ARG A 85 8.33 4.35 -8.72
C ARG A 85 8.66 2.86 -8.65
N ARG A 86 9.51 2.47 -7.71
CA ARG A 86 9.88 1.06 -7.50
C ARG A 86 8.68 0.23 -7.07
N LEU A 87 7.83 0.76 -6.18
CA LEU A 87 6.54 0.17 -5.83
C LEU A 87 5.63 -0.05 -7.04
N MET A 88 5.50 0.97 -7.89
CA MET A 88 4.67 0.83 -9.09
C MET A 88 5.22 -0.18 -10.10
N GLN A 89 6.54 -0.35 -10.18
CA GLN A 89 7.15 -1.38 -11.03
C GLN A 89 6.74 -2.79 -10.55
N ASP A 90 6.79 -3.04 -9.25
CA ASP A 90 6.39 -4.33 -8.67
C ASP A 90 4.88 -4.58 -8.82
N VAL A 91 4.05 -3.54 -8.62
CA VAL A 91 2.60 -3.62 -8.86
C VAL A 91 2.31 -4.00 -10.32
N LEU A 92 2.91 -3.30 -11.30
CA LEU A 92 2.65 -3.55 -12.72
C LEU A 92 3.22 -4.89 -13.22
N ALA A 93 4.22 -5.44 -12.54
CA ALA A 93 4.82 -6.72 -12.86
C ALA A 93 4.14 -7.91 -12.15
N HIS A 94 3.17 -7.66 -11.26
CA HIS A 94 2.57 -8.70 -10.44
C HIS A 94 1.74 -9.68 -11.30
N PRO A 95 1.93 -11.01 -11.17
CA PRO A 95 1.32 -11.99 -12.05
C PRO A 95 -0.21 -12.06 -11.93
N GLU A 96 -0.79 -11.74 -10.77
CA GLU A 96 -2.26 -11.69 -10.61
C GLU A 96 -2.92 -10.44 -11.24
N LEU A 97 -2.13 -9.55 -11.86
CA LEU A 97 -2.62 -8.34 -12.51
C LEU A 97 -2.40 -8.34 -14.04
N GLN A 98 -2.16 -9.51 -14.64
CA GLN A 98 -1.95 -9.71 -16.09
C GLN A 98 -3.08 -10.50 -16.76
#